data_AF-A0A9Q0XQA5-F1
#
_entry.id   AF-A0A9Q0XQA5-F1
#
_cell.length_a   1.000
_cell.length_b   1.000
_cell.length_c   1.000
_cell.angle_alpha   90.00
_cell.angle_beta   90.00
_cell.angle_gamma   90.00
#
_symmetry.space_group_name_H-M   'P 1'
#
loop_
_entity.id
_entity.type
_entity.pdbx_description
1 polymer ?
#
loop_
_entity_poly.entity_id
_entity_poly.type
_entity_poly.pdbx_seq_one_letter_code
_entity_poly.pdbx_strand_id
1 'polypeptide(L)'
;IRPTGVLTGISGLVRPSPTLDALLGDVASFCCSVRHIEQTDGAEVGRGHANLPLYINGEAVERVVSFKYLGTYISEDLSWTANTNKVVKKAQKRLYFLRMLRNLNLSQHLLQSYYHSTIESVLTYGMLSWNGNSFVADKKALQRIIKIAQNVTGLQLTTLDDIFTSHCLRKSHNILRDSTHPAHNFFELLPSGRRYRTIKTRTTRLLNSFYPRAIIALNNELKDHQ
;
A
#
# COMPACT_ATOMS: atom_id res chain seq x y z
N ILE A 1 57.76 0.61 15.19
CA ILE A 1 57.89 0.12 13.79
C ILE A 1 56.58 -0.62 13.46
N ARG A 2 55.84 -0.14 12.45
CA ARG A 2 54.72 -0.81 11.74
C ARG A 2 55.23 -2.09 11.02
N PRO A 3 54.41 -3.03 10.47
CA PRO A 3 53.21 -2.76 9.64
C PRO A 3 52.05 -3.83 9.72
N THR A 4 50.76 -3.45 9.59
CA THR A 4 49.78 -3.56 8.46
C THR A 4 49.08 -4.91 8.15
N GLY A 5 47.74 -4.84 8.02
CA GLY A 5 46.86 -5.66 7.13
C GLY A 5 45.98 -6.71 7.85
N VAL A 6 44.69 -6.95 7.57
CA VAL A 6 43.67 -6.50 6.60
C VAL A 6 42.28 -6.84 7.19
N LEU A 7 41.27 -5.99 6.96
CA LEU A 7 39.85 -6.20 7.26
C LEU A 7 39.19 -7.15 6.25
N THR A 8 38.50 -8.19 6.72
CA THR A 8 37.31 -8.81 6.10
C THR A 8 36.46 -9.36 7.27
N GLY A 9 35.14 -9.16 7.44
CA GLY A 9 34.10 -8.74 6.52
C GLY A 9 33.10 -9.88 6.30
N ILE A 10 32.34 -10.31 7.31
CA ILE A 10 31.12 -11.12 7.10
C ILE A 10 29.98 -10.52 7.92
N SER A 11 29.17 -9.75 7.18
CA SER A 11 27.88 -9.21 7.58
C SER A 11 26.85 -10.34 7.64
N GLY A 12 26.44 -10.72 8.84
CA GLY A 12 25.29 -11.60 9.07
C GLY A 12 23.98 -10.82 8.88
N LEU A 13 23.55 -10.64 7.64
CA LEU A 13 22.21 -10.13 7.32
C LEU A 13 21.19 -11.27 7.44
N VAL A 14 20.49 -11.28 8.57
CA VAL A 14 19.21 -11.98 8.73
C VAL A 14 18.26 -11.45 7.65
N ARG A 15 17.93 -12.31 6.67
CA ARG A 15 16.93 -12.03 5.64
C ARG A 15 15.56 -11.85 6.33
N PRO A 16 14.75 -10.82 5.98
CA PRO A 16 13.36 -10.80 6.37
C PRO A 16 12.59 -11.90 5.61
N SER A 17 11.73 -12.61 6.34
CA SER A 17 10.86 -13.69 5.88
C SER A 17 10.02 -13.32 4.63
N PRO A 18 9.88 -14.23 3.63
CA PRO A 18 9.09 -14.02 2.40
C PRO A 18 7.57 -13.99 2.61
N THR A 19 7.08 -14.04 3.86
CA THR A 19 5.65 -14.13 4.17
C THR A 19 4.90 -12.80 4.06
N LEU A 20 5.56 -11.65 4.22
CA LEU A 20 4.88 -10.35 4.22
C LEU A 20 4.49 -9.87 2.81
N ASP A 21 5.30 -10.20 1.79
CA ASP A 21 5.09 -9.77 0.40
C ASP A 21 4.03 -10.60 -0.34
N ALA A 22 3.86 -11.87 0.06
CA ALA A 22 2.74 -12.71 -0.38
C ALA A 22 1.40 -12.18 0.19
N LEU A 23 1.35 -11.85 1.48
CA LEU A 23 0.15 -11.34 2.16
C LEU A 23 -0.30 -9.94 1.68
N LEU A 24 0.63 -9.08 1.27
CA LEU A 24 0.31 -7.79 0.63
C LEU A 24 -0.31 -7.96 -0.76
N GLY A 25 0.01 -9.06 -1.46
CA GLY A 25 -0.65 -9.47 -2.69
C GLY A 25 -2.10 -9.88 -2.45
N ASP A 26 -2.38 -10.57 -1.34
CA ASP A 26 -3.72 -11.11 -1.04
C ASP A 26 -4.76 -10.03 -0.77
N VAL A 27 -4.45 -8.92 -0.09
CA VAL A 27 -5.46 -7.86 0.15
C VAL A 27 -5.75 -7.04 -1.11
N ALA A 28 -4.72 -6.75 -1.92
CA ALA A 28 -4.88 -6.05 -3.19
C ALA A 28 -5.57 -6.94 -4.24
N SER A 29 -5.21 -8.22 -4.28
CA SER A 29 -5.86 -9.22 -5.10
C SER A 29 -7.28 -9.49 -4.60
N PHE A 30 -7.55 -9.55 -3.29
CA PHE A 30 -8.90 -9.68 -2.73
C PHE A 30 -9.80 -8.50 -3.10
N CYS A 31 -9.36 -7.25 -2.94
CA CYS A 31 -10.17 -6.10 -3.37
C CYS A 31 -10.37 -6.02 -4.90
N CYS A 32 -9.46 -6.59 -5.70
CA CYS A 32 -9.59 -6.68 -7.15
C CYS A 32 -10.48 -7.88 -7.58
N SER A 33 -10.38 -9.00 -6.87
CA SER A 33 -11.09 -10.27 -7.10
C SER A 33 -12.53 -10.24 -6.60
N VAL A 34 -12.83 -9.52 -5.52
CA VAL A 34 -14.20 -9.29 -5.03
C VAL A 34 -15.08 -8.67 -6.12
N ARG A 35 -14.50 -7.94 -7.09
CA ARG A 35 -15.25 -7.44 -8.25
C ARG A 35 -15.14 -8.30 -9.50
N HIS A 36 -14.19 -9.24 -9.58
CA HIS A 36 -14.18 -10.18 -10.71
C HIS A 36 -15.35 -11.17 -10.62
N ILE A 37 -15.79 -11.50 -9.40
CA ILE A 37 -17.02 -12.26 -9.12
C ILE A 37 -18.27 -11.46 -9.51
N GLU A 38 -18.29 -10.14 -9.33
CA GLU A 38 -19.45 -9.30 -9.72
C GLU A 38 -19.51 -8.98 -11.22
N GLN A 39 -18.43 -9.23 -11.99
CA GLN A 39 -18.36 -8.85 -13.41
C GLN A 39 -18.82 -9.97 -14.37
N THR A 40 -19.05 -11.20 -13.89
CA THR A 40 -19.61 -12.29 -14.72
C THR A 40 -21.14 -12.29 -14.80
N ASP A 41 -21.84 -11.52 -13.96
CA ASP A 41 -23.29 -11.39 -14.02
C ASP A 41 -23.68 -10.07 -14.69
N GLY A 42 -23.58 -10.05 -16.01
CA GLY A 42 -24.14 -8.98 -16.84
C GLY A 42 -25.66 -9.10 -16.92
N ALA A 43 -26.39 -8.45 -16.01
CA ALA A 43 -27.79 -8.05 -16.25
C ALA A 43 -28.23 -6.91 -15.30
N GLU A 44 -28.66 -5.80 -15.91
CA GLU A 44 -29.60 -4.79 -15.42
C GLU A 44 -29.23 -3.87 -14.24
N VAL A 45 -29.04 -2.59 -14.58
CA VAL A 45 -29.08 -1.45 -13.66
C VAL A 45 -30.54 -1.12 -13.37
N GLY A 46 -31.00 -1.39 -12.14
CA GLY A 46 -32.31 -0.93 -11.67
C GLY A 46 -32.62 -1.31 -10.22
N ARG A 47 -32.56 -0.30 -9.33
CA ARG A 47 -33.27 -0.19 -8.03
C ARG A 47 -33.29 -1.41 -7.09
N GLY A 48 -32.57 -1.27 -5.97
CA GLY A 48 -32.90 -1.90 -4.69
C GLY A 48 -32.90 -3.42 -4.71
N HIS A 49 -31.71 -4.04 -4.78
CA HIS A 49 -31.61 -5.47 -4.49
C HIS A 49 -32.03 -5.70 -3.04
N ALA A 50 -33.15 -6.41 -2.86
CA ALA A 50 -33.46 -7.03 -1.57
C ALA A 50 -32.22 -7.83 -1.16
N ASN A 51 -31.66 -7.50 0.01
CA ASN A 51 -30.45 -8.09 0.56
C ASN A 51 -30.70 -9.58 0.88
N LEU A 52 -30.57 -10.44 -0.13
CA LEU A 52 -30.63 -11.89 0.04
C LEU A 52 -29.46 -12.32 0.93
N PRO A 53 -29.70 -13.11 2.00
CA PRO A 53 -28.63 -13.60 2.86
C PRO A 53 -27.68 -14.49 2.06
N LEU A 54 -26.38 -14.25 2.21
CA LEU A 54 -25.34 -15.08 1.63
C LEU A 54 -25.19 -16.33 2.49
N TYR A 55 -25.22 -17.52 1.90
CA TYR A 55 -24.97 -18.78 2.62
C TYR A 55 -23.59 -19.32 2.27
N ILE A 56 -22.80 -19.68 3.27
CA ILE A 56 -21.53 -20.41 3.11
C ILE A 56 -21.67 -21.72 3.88
N ASN A 57 -21.48 -22.86 3.20
CA ASN A 57 -21.66 -24.19 3.79
C ASN A 57 -23.04 -24.42 4.45
N GLY A 58 -24.09 -23.77 3.92
CA GLY A 58 -25.45 -23.86 4.46
C GLY A 58 -25.75 -22.93 5.64
N GLU A 59 -24.77 -22.14 6.10
CA GLU A 59 -24.95 -21.16 7.18
C GLU A 59 -25.08 -19.75 6.61
N ALA A 60 -26.07 -18.99 7.10
CA ALA A 60 -26.27 -17.60 6.70
C ALA A 60 -25.15 -16.72 7.27
N VAL A 61 -24.42 -16.04 6.39
CA VAL A 61 -23.33 -15.14 6.76
C VAL A 61 -23.91 -13.83 7.29
N GLU A 62 -23.43 -13.44 8.47
CA GLU A 62 -23.77 -12.17 9.10
C GLU A 62 -23.32 -11.00 8.22
N ARG A 63 -24.25 -10.10 7.89
CA ARG A 63 -23.93 -8.83 7.25
C ARG A 63 -23.49 -7.82 8.30
N VAL A 64 -22.31 -7.27 8.11
CA VAL A 64 -21.72 -6.22 8.96
C VAL A 64 -21.33 -5.02 8.12
N VAL A 65 -21.59 -3.82 8.64
CA VAL A 65 -21.30 -2.53 7.97
C VAL A 65 -19.79 -2.31 7.79
N SER A 66 -18.99 -2.83 8.72
CA SER A 66 -17.54 -2.86 8.59
C SER A 66 -16.97 -4.03 9.38
N PHE A 67 -15.95 -4.69 8.80
CA PHE A 67 -15.22 -5.75 9.47
C PHE A 67 -13.73 -5.55 9.31
N LYS A 68 -12.97 -6.16 10.23
CA LYS A 68 -11.51 -6.11 10.23
C LYS A 68 -10.97 -7.40 9.63
N TYR A 69 -10.23 -7.27 8.53
CA TYR A 69 -9.55 -8.38 7.87
C TYR A 69 -8.06 -8.10 7.78
N LEU A 70 -7.23 -9.02 8.30
CA LEU A 70 -5.77 -8.89 8.33
C LEU A 70 -5.30 -7.51 8.82
N GLY A 71 -5.97 -6.91 9.80
CA GLY A 71 -5.58 -5.59 10.32
C GLY A 71 -6.14 -4.38 9.57
N THR A 72 -6.75 -4.56 8.40
CA THR A 72 -7.40 -3.51 7.59
C THR A 72 -8.91 -3.55 7.80
N TYR A 73 -9.54 -2.38 7.92
CA TYR A 73 -11.00 -2.30 8.00
C TYR A 73 -11.61 -2.18 6.60
N ILE A 74 -12.52 -3.07 6.28
CA ILE A 74 -13.28 -3.09 5.03
C ILE A 74 -14.71 -2.67 5.40
N SER A 75 -15.24 -1.68 4.68
CA SER A 75 -16.58 -1.13 4.89
C SER A 75 -17.52 -1.59 3.76
N GLU A 76 -18.82 -1.68 4.02
CA GLU A 76 -19.83 -2.10 3.04
C GLU A 76 -19.88 -1.21 1.79
N ASP A 77 -19.63 0.10 1.96
CA ASP A 77 -19.57 1.10 0.88
C ASP A 77 -18.21 1.12 0.15
N LEU A 78 -17.32 0.21 0.55
CA LEU A 78 -15.92 0.12 0.13
C LEU A 78 -15.17 1.45 0.35
N SER A 79 -15.61 2.27 1.32
CA SER A 79 -14.84 3.42 1.78
C SER A 79 -13.70 2.97 2.69
N TRP A 80 -12.60 3.70 2.61
CA TRP A 80 -11.41 3.45 3.42
C TRP A 80 -11.31 4.37 4.63
N THR A 81 -12.37 5.09 4.95
CA THR A 81 -12.40 6.08 6.03
C THR A 81 -12.28 5.41 7.40
N ALA A 82 -13.01 4.31 7.64
CA ALA A 82 -12.89 3.54 8.88
C ALA A 82 -11.44 3.05 9.09
N ASN A 83 -10.82 2.50 8.04
CA ASN A 83 -9.42 2.08 8.06
C ASN A 83 -8.48 3.26 8.32
N THR A 84 -8.60 4.34 7.54
CA THR A 84 -7.74 5.52 7.64
C THR A 84 -7.80 6.14 9.03
N ASN A 85 -9.00 6.25 9.61
CA ASN A 85 -9.17 6.75 10.98
C ASN A 85 -8.41 5.90 12.02
N LYS A 86 -8.39 4.58 11.85
CA LYS A 86 -7.64 3.67 12.74
C LYS A 86 -6.14 3.80 12.53
N VAL A 87 -5.68 3.91 11.27
CA VAL A 87 -4.27 4.15 10.92
C VAL A 87 -3.78 5.47 11.50
N VAL A 88 -4.52 6.56 11.30
CA VAL A 88 -4.21 7.89 11.83
C VAL A 88 -4.10 7.85 13.36
N LYS A 89 -5.09 7.28 14.07
CA LYS A 89 -5.04 7.16 15.53
C LYS A 89 -3.83 6.35 16.01
N LYS A 90 -3.48 5.27 15.31
CA LYS A 90 -2.30 4.46 15.63
C LYS A 90 -1.01 5.26 15.41
N ALA A 91 -0.90 5.99 14.31
CA ALA A 91 0.26 6.82 14.00
C ALA A 91 0.41 8.02 14.96
N GLN A 92 -0.69 8.64 15.40
CA GLN A 92 -0.68 9.71 16.40
C GLN A 92 -0.07 9.25 17.74
N LYS A 93 -0.40 8.03 18.19
CA LYS A 93 0.24 7.45 19.39
C LYS A 93 1.75 7.28 19.20
N ARG A 94 2.20 6.91 18.01
CA ARG A 94 3.64 6.77 17.70
C ARG A 94 4.35 8.12 17.57
N LEU A 95 3.67 9.15 17.07
CA LEU A 95 4.15 10.53 17.03
C LEU A 95 4.41 11.11 18.42
N TYR A 96 3.59 10.77 19.41
CA TYR A 96 3.84 11.18 20.80
C TYR A 96 5.23 10.71 21.28
N PHE A 97 5.55 9.44 21.05
CA PHE A 97 6.86 8.89 21.39
C PHE A 97 7.98 9.53 20.55
N LEU A 98 7.77 9.82 19.27
CA LEU A 98 8.76 10.55 18.46
C LEU A 98 9.09 11.93 19.07
N ARG A 99 8.09 12.67 19.55
CA ARG A 99 8.29 13.96 20.24
C ARG A 99 9.05 13.77 21.56
N MET A 100 8.72 12.74 22.33
CA MET A 100 9.43 12.42 23.56
C MET A 100 10.90 12.11 23.29
N LEU A 101 11.19 11.30 22.26
CA LEU A 101 12.55 10.98 21.83
C LEU A 101 13.32 12.20 21.34
N ARG A 102 12.65 13.15 20.68
CA ARG A 102 13.25 14.44 20.31
C ARG A 102 13.66 15.25 21.55
N ASN A 103 12.84 15.27 22.59
CA ASN A 103 13.14 15.98 23.84
C ASN A 103 14.31 15.35 24.62
N LEU A 104 14.60 14.06 24.39
CA LEU A 104 15.78 13.39 24.91
C LEU A 104 17.06 13.68 24.10
N ASN A 105 17.00 14.61 23.14
CA ASN A 105 18.12 15.03 22.29
C ASN A 105 18.77 13.89 21.50
N LEU A 106 17.99 12.90 21.07
CA LEU A 106 18.48 11.85 20.17
C LEU A 106 18.95 12.43 18.84
N SER A 107 19.95 11.77 18.23
CA SER A 107 20.46 12.17 16.94
C SER A 107 19.37 12.12 15.87
N GLN A 108 19.48 13.00 14.89
CA GLN A 108 18.50 13.12 13.80
C GLN A 108 18.34 11.81 13.02
N HIS A 109 19.44 11.08 12.81
CA HIS A 109 19.44 9.76 12.20
C HIS A 109 18.60 8.73 12.97
N LEU A 110 18.68 8.72 14.30
CA LEU A 110 17.87 7.82 15.13
C LEU A 110 16.39 8.18 15.08
N LEU A 111 16.06 9.48 15.07
CA LEU A 111 14.68 9.94 14.92
C LEU A 111 14.10 9.58 13.54
N GLN A 112 14.90 9.68 12.49
CA GLN A 112 14.52 9.25 11.15
C GLN A 112 14.28 7.73 11.09
N SER A 113 15.20 6.95 11.67
CA SER A 113 15.08 5.49 11.75
C SER A 113 13.83 5.09 12.54
N TYR A 114 13.52 5.79 13.62
CA TYR A 114 12.29 5.60 14.38
C TYR A 114 11.05 5.92 13.54
N TYR A 115 11.05 7.02 12.79
CA TYR A 115 9.94 7.36 11.89
C TYR A 115 9.67 6.25 10.87
N HIS A 116 10.69 5.81 10.13
CA HIS A 116 10.54 4.78 9.10
C HIS A 116 10.06 3.45 9.69
N SER A 117 10.66 3.01 10.79
CA SER A 117 10.35 1.71 11.40
C SER A 117 9.00 1.65 12.13
N THR A 118 8.51 2.78 12.68
CA THR A 118 7.32 2.76 13.56
C THR A 118 6.10 3.54 13.06
N ILE A 119 6.32 4.66 12.37
CA ILE A 119 5.23 5.53 11.89
C ILE A 119 4.94 5.19 10.43
N GLU A 120 5.95 5.23 9.57
CA GLU A 120 5.79 4.95 8.15
C GLU A 120 5.33 3.51 7.93
N SER A 121 5.86 2.53 8.68
CA SER A 121 5.39 1.14 8.64
C SER A 121 3.90 0.98 8.95
N VAL A 122 3.34 1.83 9.82
CA VAL A 122 1.89 1.86 10.10
C VAL A 122 1.11 2.50 8.97
N LEU A 123 1.61 3.58 8.38
CA LEU A 123 0.97 4.28 7.27
C LEU A 123 0.96 3.43 5.99
N THR A 124 2.01 2.63 5.78
CA THR A 124 2.23 1.85 4.56
C THR A 124 1.63 0.44 4.61
N TYR A 125 1.15 -0.01 5.76
CA TYR A 125 0.55 -1.33 5.92
C TYR A 125 -0.70 -1.49 5.02
N GLY A 126 -0.63 -2.44 4.08
CA GLY A 126 -1.71 -2.69 3.12
C GLY A 126 -1.98 -1.52 2.16
N MET A 127 -1.13 -0.50 2.11
CA MET A 127 -1.42 0.79 1.44
C MET A 127 -1.83 0.64 -0.03
N LEU A 128 -1.31 -0.37 -0.72
CA LEU A 128 -1.61 -0.65 -2.13
C LEU A 128 -3.09 -0.98 -2.39
N SER A 129 -3.82 -1.52 -1.40
CA SER A 129 -5.24 -1.85 -1.58
C SER A 129 -6.18 -0.66 -1.37
N TRP A 130 -5.84 0.25 -0.45
CA TRP A 130 -6.78 1.26 0.04
C TRP A 130 -6.39 2.72 -0.26
N ASN A 131 -5.10 3.06 -0.36
CA ASN A 131 -4.69 4.46 -0.44
C ASN A 131 -5.16 5.15 -1.72
N GLY A 132 -5.03 4.50 -2.87
CA GLY A 132 -5.48 5.08 -4.14
C GLY A 132 -6.97 5.45 -4.12
N ASN A 133 -7.78 4.62 -3.46
CA ASN A 133 -9.25 4.75 -3.34
C ASN A 133 -9.71 5.56 -2.12
N SER A 134 -8.81 6.11 -1.32
CA SER A 134 -9.17 6.91 -0.15
C SER A 134 -9.61 8.31 -0.55
N PHE A 135 -10.55 8.89 0.20
CA PHE A 135 -11.01 10.26 -0.04
C PHE A 135 -9.88 11.28 0.18
N VAL A 136 -10.03 12.46 -0.43
CA VAL A 136 -9.05 13.55 -0.29
C VAL A 136 -8.87 13.96 1.17
N ALA A 137 -9.95 14.00 1.96
CA ALA A 137 -9.88 14.31 3.39
C ALA A 137 -9.03 13.28 4.17
N ASP A 138 -9.21 12.00 3.86
CA ASP A 138 -8.47 10.88 4.47
C ASP A 138 -6.98 10.97 4.13
N LYS A 139 -6.65 11.20 2.85
CA LYS A 139 -5.25 11.42 2.41
C LYS A 139 -4.62 12.63 3.09
N LYS A 140 -5.36 13.74 3.23
CA LYS A 140 -4.89 14.92 3.96
C LYS A 140 -4.61 14.60 5.44
N ALA A 141 -5.44 13.78 6.08
CA ALA A 141 -5.22 13.38 7.46
C ALA A 141 -3.93 12.55 7.62
N LEU A 142 -3.66 11.62 6.69
CA LEU A 142 -2.43 10.84 6.65
C LEU A 142 -1.20 11.72 6.36
N GLN A 143 -1.29 12.63 5.38
CA GLN A 143 -0.20 13.56 5.05
C GLN A 143 0.14 14.47 6.24
N ARG A 144 -0.83 14.86 7.07
CA ARG A 144 -0.57 15.63 8.30
C ARG A 144 0.31 14.87 9.28
N ILE A 145 0.17 13.54 9.40
CA ILE A 145 1.04 12.72 10.26
C ILE A 145 2.50 12.84 9.79
N ILE A 146 2.73 12.70 8.48
CA ILE A 146 4.06 12.85 7.88
C ILE A 146 4.60 14.26 8.15
N LYS A 147 3.77 15.31 7.93
CA LYS A 147 4.20 16.69 8.15
C LYS A 147 4.58 16.98 9.61
N ILE A 148 3.83 16.42 10.56
CA ILE A 148 4.17 16.53 11.98
C ILE A 148 5.50 15.82 12.26
N ALA A 149 5.70 14.60 11.76
CA ALA A 149 6.96 13.87 11.93
C ALA A 149 8.15 14.65 11.34
N GLN A 150 7.97 15.22 10.15
CA GLN A 150 8.96 16.06 9.49
C GLN A 150 9.34 17.28 10.35
N ASN A 151 8.35 17.96 10.94
CA ASN A 151 8.63 19.10 11.81
C ASN A 151 9.36 18.69 13.10
N VAL A 152 9.06 17.51 13.66
CA VAL A 152 9.72 17.02 14.89
C VAL A 152 11.16 16.56 14.62
N THR A 153 11.39 15.90 13.47
CA THR A 153 12.71 15.40 13.07
C THR A 153 13.60 16.48 12.47
N GLY A 154 13.03 17.57 11.95
CA GLY A 154 13.76 18.60 11.21
C GLY A 154 14.29 18.11 9.86
N LEU A 155 13.74 17.01 9.31
CA LEU A 155 14.13 16.42 8.04
C LEU A 155 13.02 16.57 7.00
N GLN A 156 13.40 16.64 5.73
CA GLN A 156 12.43 16.44 4.65
C GLN A 156 12.05 14.96 4.60
N LEU A 157 10.76 14.67 4.77
CA LEU A 157 10.22 13.33 4.65
C LEU A 157 9.47 13.19 3.33
N THR A 158 9.44 11.98 2.80
CA THR A 158 8.70 11.64 1.57
C THR A 158 7.21 11.88 1.75
N THR A 159 6.55 12.40 0.72
CA THR A 159 5.11 12.62 0.78
C THR A 159 4.35 11.30 0.72
N LEU A 160 3.08 11.29 1.16
CA LEU A 160 2.23 10.11 1.10
C LEU A 160 2.09 9.57 -0.33
N ASP A 161 2.00 10.46 -1.32
CA ASP A 161 1.86 10.08 -2.72
C ASP A 161 3.17 9.51 -3.30
N ASP A 162 4.32 10.04 -2.89
CA ASP A 162 5.63 9.49 -3.28
C ASP A 162 5.84 8.10 -2.67
N ILE A 163 5.49 7.91 -1.39
CA ILE A 163 5.54 6.61 -0.72
C ILE A 163 4.64 5.61 -1.45
N PHE A 164 3.41 6.01 -1.79
CA PHE A 164 2.49 5.17 -2.54
C PHE A 164 3.05 4.78 -3.92
N THR A 165 3.60 5.75 -4.65
CA THR A 165 4.17 5.54 -5.98
C THR A 165 5.39 4.63 -5.91
N SER A 166 6.28 4.84 -4.94
CA SER A 166 7.43 3.98 -4.68
C SER A 166 7.02 2.53 -4.35
N HIS A 167 5.98 2.35 -3.52
CA HIS A 167 5.44 1.02 -3.23
C HIS A 167 4.83 0.36 -4.47
N CYS A 168 4.12 1.12 -5.31
CA CYS A 168 3.59 0.61 -6.58
C CYS A 168 4.70 0.11 -7.50
N LEU A 169 5.76 0.90 -7.68
CA LEU A 169 6.92 0.53 -8.49
C LEU A 169 7.60 -0.71 -7.93
N ARG A 170 7.95 -0.72 -6.63
CA ARG A 170 8.62 -1.85 -5.98
C ARG A 170 7.82 -3.15 -6.13
N LYS A 171 6.52 -3.12 -5.88
CA LYS A 171 5.67 -4.32 -6.02
C LYS A 171 5.58 -4.77 -7.47
N SER A 172 5.49 -3.84 -8.42
CA SER A 172 5.41 -4.18 -9.85
C SER A 172 6.70 -4.77 -10.37
N HIS A 173 7.85 -4.20 -9.98
CA HIS A 173 9.17 -4.77 -10.29
C HIS A 173 9.33 -6.18 -9.73
N ASN A 174 8.82 -6.45 -8.52
CA ASN A 174 8.82 -7.81 -7.97
C ASN A 174 7.94 -8.77 -8.79
N ILE A 175 6.76 -8.33 -9.25
CA ILE A 175 5.87 -9.13 -10.12
C ILE A 175 6.51 -9.38 -11.49
N LEU A 176 7.17 -8.38 -12.06
CA LEU A 176 7.84 -8.49 -13.36
C LEU A 176 9.06 -9.41 -13.32
N ARG A 177 9.76 -9.47 -12.19
CA ARG A 177 10.90 -10.39 -12.00
C ARG A 177 10.48 -11.86 -11.91
N ASP A 178 9.24 -12.12 -11.49
CA ASP A 178 8.70 -13.47 -11.35
C ASP A 178 7.69 -13.75 -12.46
N SER A 179 8.12 -14.48 -13.49
CA SER A 179 7.27 -14.88 -14.61
C SER A 179 6.16 -15.86 -14.22
N THR A 180 6.29 -16.54 -13.07
CA THR A 180 5.27 -17.47 -12.56
C THR A 180 4.20 -16.76 -11.72
N HIS A 181 4.42 -15.49 -11.39
CA HIS A 181 3.48 -14.72 -10.59
C HIS A 181 2.13 -14.60 -11.32
N PRO A 182 0.98 -14.87 -10.67
CA PRO A 182 -0.33 -14.86 -11.33
C PRO A 182 -0.69 -13.51 -11.96
N ALA A 183 -0.15 -12.43 -11.39
CA ALA A 183 -0.34 -11.07 -11.87
C ALA A 183 0.67 -10.60 -12.93
N HIS A 184 1.63 -11.44 -13.34
CA HIS A 184 2.69 -11.05 -14.30
C HIS A 184 2.09 -10.55 -15.62
N ASN A 185 1.08 -11.26 -16.13
CA ASN A 185 0.41 -10.94 -17.40
C ASN A 185 -0.38 -9.62 -17.38
N PHE A 186 -0.61 -8.99 -16.21
CA PHE A 186 -1.20 -7.65 -16.17
C PHE A 186 -0.20 -6.54 -16.56
N PHE A 187 1.10 -6.84 -16.56
CA PHE A 187 2.16 -5.88 -16.88
C PHE A 187 2.81 -6.20 -18.24
N GLU A 188 2.03 -6.07 -19.31
CA GLU A 188 2.51 -6.36 -20.66
C GLU A 188 3.21 -5.14 -21.29
N LEU A 189 4.50 -5.28 -21.59
CA LEU A 189 5.25 -4.28 -22.36
C LEU A 189 4.84 -4.34 -23.84
N LEU A 190 4.53 -3.19 -24.45
CA LEU A 190 4.18 -3.15 -25.86
C LEU A 190 5.40 -3.47 -26.75
N PRO A 191 5.20 -3.91 -28.01
CA PRO A 191 6.30 -4.25 -28.92
C PRO A 191 7.34 -3.15 -29.14
N SER A 192 6.98 -1.88 -28.93
CA SER A 192 7.92 -0.77 -29.01
C SER A 192 8.93 -0.71 -27.85
N GLY A 193 8.69 -1.45 -26.76
CA GLY A 193 9.51 -1.42 -25.54
C GLY A 193 9.38 -0.15 -24.71
N ARG A 194 8.60 0.84 -25.16
CA ARG A 194 8.59 2.19 -24.55
C ARG A 194 7.54 2.38 -23.45
N ARG A 195 6.53 1.52 -23.39
CA ARG A 195 5.44 1.62 -22.40
C ARG A 195 4.73 0.29 -22.20
N TYR A 196 4.23 0.10 -21.00
CA TYR A 196 3.30 -0.95 -20.63
C TYR A 196 1.88 -0.65 -21.13
N ARG A 197 1.14 -1.71 -21.44
CA ARG A 197 -0.25 -1.65 -21.87
C ARG A 197 -1.14 -1.13 -20.73
N THR A 198 -1.82 -0.01 -20.96
CA THR A 198 -2.78 0.55 -20.00
C THR A 198 -4.02 -0.33 -19.88
N ILE A 199 -4.46 -0.59 -18.65
CA ILE A 199 -5.75 -1.25 -18.36
C ILE A 199 -6.88 -0.26 -18.63
N LYS A 200 -7.85 -0.64 -19.45
CA LYS A 200 -9.07 0.14 -19.66
C LYS A 200 -9.93 0.09 -18.41
N THR A 201 -10.33 1.24 -17.88
CA THR A 201 -11.14 1.31 -16.66
C THR A 201 -12.45 2.05 -16.91
N ARG A 202 -13.56 1.53 -16.37
CA ARG A 202 -14.90 2.12 -16.48
C ARG A 202 -15.30 2.95 -15.26
N THR A 203 -14.56 2.82 -14.15
CA THR A 203 -14.85 3.48 -12.88
C THR A 203 -13.58 4.10 -12.32
N THR A 204 -13.72 5.24 -11.64
CA THR A 204 -12.63 5.90 -10.90
C THR A 204 -12.03 4.97 -9.85
N ARG A 205 -12.87 4.14 -9.20
CA ARG A 205 -12.41 3.16 -8.22
C ARG A 205 -11.41 2.15 -8.81
N LEU A 206 -11.70 1.63 -10.00
CA LEU A 206 -10.78 0.72 -10.68
C LEU A 206 -9.52 1.45 -11.12
N LEU A 207 -9.66 2.65 -11.70
CA LEU A 207 -8.51 3.50 -12.08
C LEU A 207 -7.56 3.76 -10.91
N ASN A 208 -8.12 3.92 -9.70
CA ASN A 208 -7.38 4.21 -8.48
C ASN A 208 -6.90 2.95 -7.74
N SER A 209 -7.21 1.75 -8.23
CA SER A 209 -6.68 0.50 -7.67
C SER A 209 -5.20 0.30 -8.03
N PHE A 210 -4.57 -0.70 -7.41
CA PHE A 210 -3.15 -0.99 -7.56
C PHE A 210 -2.70 -1.10 -9.03
N TYR A 211 -3.28 -2.02 -9.82
CA TYR A 211 -2.74 -2.33 -11.15
C TYR A 211 -2.72 -1.13 -12.11
N PRO A 212 -3.81 -0.36 -12.30
CA PRO A 212 -3.76 0.78 -13.21
C PRO A 212 -2.83 1.88 -12.69
N ARG A 213 -2.79 2.14 -11.37
CA ARG A 213 -1.86 3.11 -10.78
C ARG A 213 -0.41 2.70 -10.94
N ALA A 214 -0.13 1.41 -10.84
CA ALA A 214 1.20 0.86 -10.98
C ALA A 214 1.72 0.90 -12.42
N ILE A 215 0.86 0.58 -13.40
CA ILE A 215 1.20 0.74 -14.83
C ILE A 215 1.46 2.22 -15.16
N ILE A 216 0.67 3.14 -14.61
CA ILE A 216 0.93 4.58 -14.79
C ILE A 216 2.29 4.96 -14.20
N ALA A 217 2.62 4.48 -13.00
CA ALA A 217 3.91 4.74 -12.36
C ALA A 217 5.08 4.20 -13.21
N LEU A 218 5.01 2.95 -13.67
CA LEU A 218 6.02 2.35 -14.55
C LEU A 218 6.18 3.12 -15.87
N ASN A 219 5.07 3.55 -16.47
CA ASN A 219 5.08 4.31 -17.71
C ASN A 219 5.67 5.72 -17.54
N ASN A 220 5.60 6.29 -16.33
CA ASN A 220 6.27 7.55 -16.04
C ASN A 220 7.78 7.31 -15.81
N GLU A 221 8.15 6.28 -15.05
CA GLU A 221 9.55 5.89 -14.83
C GLU A 221 10.29 5.64 -16.16
N LEU A 222 9.67 4.95 -17.13
CA LEU A 222 10.26 4.71 -18.44
C LEU A 222 10.44 5.97 -19.31
N LYS A 223 9.65 7.03 -19.08
CA LYS A 223 9.79 8.30 -19.80
C LYS A 223 10.97 9.11 -19.27
N ASP A 224 11.23 9.03 -17.96
CA ASP A 224 12.31 9.77 -17.32
C ASP A 224 13.71 9.23 -17.71
N HIS A 225 13.78 8.01 -18.24
CA HIS A 225 15.00 7.34 -18.71
C HIS A 225 15.24 7.43 -20.23
N GLN A 226 14.40 8.16 -20.99
CA GLN A 226 14.52 8.37 -22.44
C GLN A 226 15.02 9.78 -22.75
#